data_AF-A0A2X2WCG0-F1
#
_entry.id   AF-A0A2X2WCG0-F1
#
_cell.length_a   1.000
_cell.length_b   1.000
_cell.length_c   1.000
_cell.angle_alpha   90.00
_cell.angle_beta   90.00
_cell.angle_gamma   90.00
#
_symmetry.space_group_name_H-M   'P 1'
#
loop_
_entity.id
_entity.type
_entity.pdbx_description
1 polymer ?
#
loop_
_entity_poly.entity_id
_entity_poly.type
_entity_poly.pdbx_seq_one_letter_code
_entity_poly.pdbx_strand_id
1 'polypeptide(L)'
;MKGYKFNLQKLLDIRKDREEQCKIQFQNAQKLKMDVENKLVNLKDSYRKYSCETVDESVIGRKIRHQYLINLSHNIECTTVELRKKEEEVEKVRVDLKQKQIDRKTVETLKEKDKIDFIKEQNLLEQKANDEFALYGFIRNLERR
;
A
#
# COMPACT_ATOMS: atom_id res chain seq x y z
N MET A 1 -38.02 3.74 -7.80
CA MET A 1 -37.25 3.52 -6.56
C MET A 1 -36.06 4.46 -6.53
N LYS A 2 -35.83 5.18 -5.43
CA LYS A 2 -34.60 5.96 -5.27
C LYS A 2 -33.43 4.98 -5.11
N GLY A 3 -32.40 5.10 -5.93
CA GLY A 3 -31.20 4.28 -5.78
C GLY A 3 -30.48 4.57 -4.45
N TYR A 4 -29.87 3.55 -3.86
CA TYR A 4 -29.08 3.69 -2.64
C TYR A 4 -27.96 4.72 -2.82
N LYS A 5 -27.86 5.67 -1.90
CA LYS A 5 -26.83 6.72 -1.90
C LYS A 5 -26.14 6.75 -0.55
N PHE A 6 -24.86 6.41 -0.55
CA PHE A 6 -24.04 6.48 0.66
C PHE A 6 -23.62 7.93 0.95
N ASN A 7 -23.96 8.43 2.13
CA ASN A 7 -23.71 9.83 2.51
C ASN A 7 -22.21 10.17 2.57
N LEU A 8 -21.36 9.20 2.94
CA LEU A 8 -19.91 9.39 3.06
C LEU A 8 -19.13 8.92 1.82
N GLN A 9 -19.78 8.85 0.65
CA GLN A 9 -19.13 8.40 -0.58
C GLN A 9 -17.91 9.27 -0.94
N LYS A 10 -18.02 10.60 -0.86
CA LYS A 10 -16.90 11.51 -1.11
C LYS A 10 -15.71 11.26 -0.17
N LEU A 11 -15.99 10.97 1.11
CA LEU A 11 -14.94 10.66 2.08
C LEU A 11 -14.25 9.34 1.74
N LEU A 12 -15.01 8.33 1.31
CA LEU A 12 -14.45 7.05 0.88
C LEU A 12 -13.52 7.22 -0.32
N ASP A 13 -13.93 8.02 -1.30
CA ASP A 13 -13.12 8.28 -2.50
C ASP A 13 -11.81 8.99 -2.15
N ILE A 14 -11.86 10.02 -1.30
CA ILE A 14 -10.65 10.69 -0.79
C ILE A 14 -9.71 9.71 -0.07
N ARG A 15 -10.25 8.77 0.72
CA ARG A 15 -9.44 7.77 1.43
C ARG A 15 -8.81 6.75 0.47
N LYS A 16 -9.50 6.39 -0.62
CA LYS A 16 -8.94 5.54 -1.68
C LYS A 16 -7.79 6.22 -2.41
N ASP A 17 -7.97 7.48 -2.77
CA ASP A 17 -6.92 8.27 -3.45
C ASP A 17 -5.67 8.40 -2.57
N ARG A 18 -5.85 8.68 -1.27
CA ARG A 18 -4.75 8.75 -0.31
C ARG A 18 -4.01 7.44 -0.15
N GLU A 19 -4.72 6.32 -0.08
CA GLU A 19 -4.08 5.00 -0.04
C GLU A 19 -3.27 4.74 -1.32
N GLU A 20 -3.81 5.10 -2.49
CA GLU A 20 -3.13 4.91 -3.76
C GLU A 20 -1.84 5.75 -3.85
N GLN A 21 -1.88 7.00 -3.40
CA GLN A 21 -0.69 7.84 -3.27
C GLN A 21 0.36 7.21 -2.34
N CYS A 22 -0.05 6.69 -1.18
CA CYS A 22 0.85 6.00 -0.26
C CYS A 22 1.46 4.72 -0.87
N LYS A 23 0.71 3.97 -1.69
CA LYS A 23 1.26 2.80 -2.41
C LYS A 23 2.33 3.20 -3.40
N ILE A 24 2.10 4.26 -4.17
CA ILE A 24 3.09 4.78 -5.13
C ILE A 24 4.36 5.21 -4.38
N GLN A 25 4.21 5.94 -3.28
CA GLN A 25 5.34 6.34 -2.43
C GLN A 25 6.10 5.13 -1.87
N PHE A 26 5.39 4.11 -1.40
CA PHE A 26 5.99 2.87 -0.91
C PHE A 26 6.80 2.16 -2.00
N GLN A 27 6.23 2.02 -3.20
CA GLN A 27 6.93 1.42 -4.34
C GLN A 27 8.19 2.20 -4.71
N ASN A 28 8.12 3.53 -4.71
CA ASN A 28 9.27 4.38 -5.01
C ASN A 28 10.37 4.23 -3.94
N ALA A 29 10.00 4.22 -2.65
CA ALA A 29 10.94 4.01 -1.55
C ALA A 29 11.61 2.62 -1.65
N GLN A 30 10.84 1.59 -1.99
CA GLN A 30 11.36 0.23 -2.18
C GLN A 30 12.34 0.15 -3.36
N LYS A 31 12.03 0.82 -4.48
CA LYS A 31 12.95 0.91 -5.64
C LYS A 31 14.27 1.58 -5.26
N LEU A 32 14.19 2.72 -4.56
CA LEU A 32 15.38 3.45 -4.11
C LEU A 32 16.24 2.60 -3.17
N LYS A 33 15.62 1.84 -2.24
CA LYS A 33 16.33 0.88 -1.40
C LYS A 33 17.06 -0.15 -2.27
N MET A 34 16.37 -0.77 -3.22
CA MET A 34 16.94 -1.80 -4.09
C MET A 34 18.12 -1.27 -4.93
N ASP A 35 18.04 -0.03 -5.41
CA ASP A 35 19.13 0.62 -6.15
C ASP A 35 20.38 0.79 -5.27
N VAL A 36 20.20 1.15 -3.99
CA VAL A 36 21.30 1.28 -3.03
C VAL A 36 21.88 -0.10 -2.66
N GLU A 37 21.04 -1.13 -2.51
CA GLU A 37 21.51 -2.51 -2.29
C GLU A 37 22.36 -3.00 -3.47
N ASN A 38 21.89 -2.78 -4.70
CA ASN A 38 22.63 -3.15 -5.90
C ASN A 38 23.98 -2.43 -5.99
N LYS A 39 24.03 -1.13 -5.66
CA LYS A 39 25.30 -0.38 -5.56
C LYS A 39 26.23 -0.99 -4.52
N LEU A 40 25.71 -1.34 -3.35
CA LEU A 40 26.49 -1.95 -2.28
C LEU A 40 27.07 -3.32 -2.69
N VAL A 41 26.28 -4.14 -3.39
CA VAL A 41 26.74 -5.43 -3.95
C VAL A 41 27.87 -5.20 -4.95
N ASN A 42 27.68 -4.27 -5.90
CA ASN A 42 28.71 -3.94 -6.90
C ASN A 42 30.02 -3.45 -6.25
N LEU A 43 29.93 -2.64 -5.19
CA LEU A 43 31.10 -2.20 -4.43
C LEU A 43 31.77 -3.36 -3.71
N LYS A 44 31.03 -4.26 -3.05
CA LYS A 44 31.59 -5.44 -2.40
C LYS A 44 32.26 -6.40 -3.41
N ASP A 45 31.68 -6.57 -4.58
CA ASP A 45 32.26 -7.40 -5.64
C ASP A 45 33.54 -6.77 -6.20
N SER A 46 33.55 -5.44 -6.37
CA SER A 46 34.75 -4.70 -6.75
C SER A 46 35.84 -4.88 -5.69
N TYR A 47 35.50 -4.80 -4.41
CA TYR A 47 36.45 -5.02 -3.31
C TYR A 47 37.08 -6.40 -3.41
N ARG A 48 36.27 -7.45 -3.58
CA ARG A 48 36.74 -8.83 -3.70
C ARG A 48 37.69 -8.99 -4.88
N LYS A 49 37.34 -8.46 -6.05
CA LYS A 49 38.16 -8.52 -7.28
C LYS A 49 39.54 -7.89 -7.10
N TYR A 50 39.62 -6.72 -6.50
CA TYR A 50 40.87 -5.97 -6.34
C TYR A 50 41.63 -6.30 -5.04
N SER A 51 41.04 -7.08 -4.13
CA SER A 51 41.70 -7.55 -2.90
C SER A 51 42.65 -8.73 -3.14
N CYS A 52 42.45 -9.50 -4.22
CA CYS A 52 43.34 -10.61 -4.57
C CYS A 52 44.71 -10.08 -5.00
N GLU A 53 45.77 -10.67 -4.46
CA GLU A 53 47.15 -10.29 -4.77
C GLU A 53 47.56 -10.78 -6.16
N THR A 54 48.00 -9.85 -7.00
CA THR A 54 48.77 -10.12 -8.21
C THR A 54 50.26 -10.24 -7.81
N VAL A 55 50.88 -11.37 -8.19
CA VAL A 55 52.23 -11.76 -7.75
C VAL A 55 53.34 -10.86 -8.33
N ASP A 56 53.04 -10.06 -9.35
CA ASP A 56 54.02 -9.30 -10.15
C ASP A 56 53.86 -7.75 -10.10
N GLU A 57 53.33 -7.19 -9.00
CA GLU A 57 53.09 -5.74 -8.90
C GLU A 57 54.29 -4.93 -8.35
N SER A 58 54.64 -3.87 -9.11
CA SER A 58 55.55 -2.80 -8.70
C SER A 58 55.09 -2.13 -7.38
N VAL A 59 56.03 -1.61 -6.61
CA VAL A 59 55.79 -0.91 -5.33
C VAL A 59 54.80 0.26 -5.48
N ILE A 60 54.83 0.95 -6.62
CA ILE A 60 53.89 2.05 -6.93
C ILE A 60 52.48 1.49 -7.16
N GLY A 61 52.34 0.39 -7.91
CA GLY A 61 51.06 -0.27 -8.16
C GLY A 61 50.39 -0.74 -6.86
N ARG A 62 51.17 -1.31 -5.94
CA ARG A 62 50.70 -1.72 -4.61
C ARG A 62 50.16 -0.54 -3.80
N LYS A 63 50.83 0.63 -3.83
CA LYS A 63 50.35 1.85 -3.14
C LYS A 63 49.03 2.36 -3.73
N ILE A 64 48.90 2.39 -5.06
CA ILE A 64 47.68 2.82 -5.75
C ILE A 64 46.52 1.86 -5.41
N ARG A 65 46.76 0.55 -5.46
CA ARG A 65 45.77 -0.48 -5.09
C ARG A 65 45.32 -0.32 -3.64
N HIS A 66 46.26 -0.13 -2.73
CA HIS A 66 45.95 0.07 -1.32
C HIS A 66 45.05 1.30 -1.10
N GLN A 67 45.39 2.44 -1.72
CA GLN A 67 44.57 3.66 -1.65
C GLN A 67 43.16 3.43 -2.25
N TYR A 68 43.08 2.72 -3.37
CA TYR A 68 41.81 2.37 -3.99
C TYR A 68 40.95 1.50 -3.06
N LEU A 69 41.54 0.49 -2.41
CA LEU A 69 40.84 -0.39 -1.46
C LEU A 69 40.34 0.37 -0.23
N ILE A 70 41.12 1.32 0.31
CA ILE A 70 40.69 2.21 1.41
C ILE A 70 39.49 3.06 0.97
N ASN A 71 39.57 3.68 -0.20
CA ASN A 71 38.47 4.48 -0.71
C ASN A 71 37.21 3.62 -0.93
N LEU A 72 37.39 2.38 -1.39
CA LEU A 72 36.29 1.47 -1.65
C LEU A 72 35.66 0.96 -0.34
N SER A 73 36.45 0.65 0.70
CA SER A 73 35.92 0.30 2.02
C SER A 73 35.14 1.47 2.63
N HIS A 74 35.66 2.69 2.50
CA HIS A 74 34.95 3.89 2.96
C HIS A 74 33.62 4.10 2.20
N ASN A 75 33.61 3.90 0.87
CA ASN A 75 32.38 3.96 0.09
C ASN A 75 31.38 2.86 0.47
N ILE A 76 31.85 1.65 0.80
CA ILE A 76 31.01 0.57 1.33
C ILE A 76 30.38 1.01 2.66
N GLU A 77 31.15 1.56 3.59
CA GLU A 77 30.62 2.05 4.86
C GLU A 77 29.57 3.16 4.65
N CYS A 78 29.87 4.17 3.83
CA CYS A 78 28.93 5.24 3.51
C CYS A 78 27.63 4.72 2.89
N THR A 79 27.73 3.80 1.92
CA THR A 79 26.56 3.19 1.27
C THR A 79 25.77 2.27 2.20
N THR A 80 26.41 1.59 3.16
CA THR A 80 25.67 0.83 4.19
C THR A 80 24.87 1.75 5.13
N VAL A 81 25.42 2.91 5.49
CA VAL A 81 24.71 3.91 6.30
C VAL A 81 23.54 4.51 5.51
N GLU A 82 23.74 4.79 4.23
CA GLU A 82 22.67 5.24 3.33
C GLU A 82 21.56 4.19 3.21
N LEU A 83 21.93 2.92 3.03
CA LEU A 83 20.97 1.82 2.96
C LEU A 83 20.10 1.75 4.21
N ARG A 84 20.71 1.82 5.40
CA ARG A 84 19.96 1.81 6.67
C ARG A 84 18.95 2.95 6.75
N LYS A 85 19.32 4.17 6.31
CA LYS A 85 18.39 5.31 6.26
C LYS A 85 17.23 5.03 5.31
N LYS A 86 17.49 4.42 4.15
CA LYS A 86 16.44 4.04 3.20
C LYS A 86 15.54 2.94 3.73
N GLU A 87 16.05 2.00 4.51
CA GLU A 87 15.24 1.00 5.21
C GLU A 87 14.30 1.63 6.25
N GLU A 88 14.80 2.58 7.04
CA GLU A 88 13.97 3.33 7.99
C GLU A 88 12.88 4.15 7.27
N GLU A 89 13.19 4.77 6.13
CA GLU A 89 12.22 5.48 5.30
C GLU A 89 11.12 4.53 4.77
N VAL A 90 11.51 3.36 4.25
CA VAL A 90 10.56 2.35 3.76
C VAL A 90 9.62 1.89 4.89
N GLU A 91 10.16 1.64 6.09
CA GLU A 91 9.32 1.18 7.21
C GLU A 91 8.36 2.27 7.69
N LYS A 92 8.78 3.55 7.71
CA LYS A 92 7.87 4.67 8.00
C LYS A 92 6.71 4.73 7.01
N VAL A 93 7.00 4.62 5.70
CA VAL A 93 5.97 4.63 4.65
C VAL A 93 5.08 3.40 4.75
N ARG A 94 5.63 2.24 5.12
CA ARG A 94 4.85 1.01 5.34
C ARG A 94 3.83 1.17 6.47
N VAL A 95 4.23 1.77 7.58
CA VAL A 95 3.34 2.04 8.72
C VAL A 95 2.22 3.01 8.31
N ASP A 96 2.54 4.09 7.58
CA ASP A 96 1.51 5.03 7.10
C ASP A 96 0.55 4.37 6.10
N LEU A 97 1.06 3.56 5.17
CA LEU A 97 0.23 2.80 4.23
C LEU A 97 -0.74 1.87 4.97
N LYS A 98 -0.28 1.18 6.01
CA LYS A 98 -1.13 0.32 6.85
C LYS A 98 -2.23 1.13 7.53
N GLN A 99 -1.92 2.32 8.03
CA GLN A 99 -2.91 3.20 8.63
C GLN A 99 -3.97 3.65 7.61
N LYS A 100 -3.54 4.08 6.40
CA LYS A 100 -4.50 4.48 5.34
C LYS A 100 -5.42 3.34 4.90
N GLN A 101 -4.90 2.11 4.84
CA GLN A 101 -5.72 0.94 4.54
C GLN A 101 -6.77 0.68 5.61
N ILE A 102 -6.44 0.85 6.89
CA ILE A 102 -7.40 0.76 8.01
C ILE A 102 -8.46 1.87 7.87
N ASP A 103 -8.04 3.10 7.59
CA ASP A 103 -8.94 4.23 7.41
C ASP A 103 -9.90 4.01 6.22
N ARG A 104 -9.44 3.43 5.10
CA ARG A 104 -10.32 3.09 3.98
C ARG A 104 -11.31 2.00 4.40
N LYS A 105 -10.82 0.90 4.95
CA LYS A 105 -11.64 -0.26 5.35
C LYS A 105 -12.73 0.11 6.35
N THR A 106 -12.43 0.97 7.32
CA THR A 106 -13.43 1.44 8.29
C THR A 106 -14.61 2.13 7.58
N VAL A 107 -14.37 2.99 6.59
CA VAL A 107 -15.47 3.62 5.83
C VAL A 107 -16.18 2.64 4.90
N GLU A 108 -15.47 1.68 4.32
CA GLU A 108 -16.07 0.61 3.52
C GLU A 108 -17.05 -0.21 4.38
N THR A 109 -16.65 -0.60 5.59
CA THR A 109 -17.55 -1.34 6.50
C THR A 109 -18.78 -0.53 6.92
N LEU A 110 -18.66 0.79 7.06
CA LEU A 110 -19.82 1.66 7.32
C LEU A 110 -20.77 1.68 6.14
N LYS A 111 -20.24 1.75 4.91
CA LYS A 111 -21.04 1.69 3.69
C LYS A 111 -21.79 0.36 3.55
N GLU A 112 -21.14 -0.75 3.86
CA GLU A 112 -21.77 -2.07 3.79
C GLU A 112 -22.92 -2.20 4.79
N LYS A 113 -22.73 -1.75 6.03
CA LYS A 113 -23.78 -1.74 7.06
C LYS A 113 -24.97 -0.88 6.66
N ASP A 114 -24.70 0.35 6.23
CA ASP A 114 -25.73 1.30 5.79
C ASP A 114 -26.53 0.76 4.59
N LYS A 115 -25.87 0.06 3.67
CA LYS A 115 -26.54 -0.63 2.55
C LYS A 115 -27.44 -1.76 3.02
N ILE A 116 -26.98 -2.57 3.99
CA ILE A 116 -27.80 -3.66 4.56
C ILE A 116 -29.07 -3.10 5.20
N ASP A 117 -28.93 -2.02 5.96
CA ASP A 117 -30.07 -1.41 6.66
C ASP A 117 -31.06 -0.78 5.67
N PHE A 118 -30.57 -0.12 4.62
CA PHE A 118 -31.41 0.36 3.52
C PHE A 118 -32.20 -0.78 2.83
N ILE A 119 -31.56 -1.93 2.56
CA ILE A 119 -32.23 -3.09 1.95
C ILE A 119 -33.33 -3.62 2.87
N LYS A 120 -33.07 -3.73 4.18
CA LYS A 120 -34.08 -4.16 5.15
C LYS A 120 -35.28 -3.23 5.18
N GLU A 121 -35.05 -1.92 5.14
CA GLU A 121 -36.14 -0.93 5.09
C GLU A 121 -36.97 -1.05 3.81
N GLN A 122 -36.32 -1.21 2.65
CA GLN A 122 -37.04 -1.40 1.38
C GLN A 122 -37.87 -2.69 1.40
N ASN A 123 -37.29 -3.80 1.87
CA ASN A 123 -38.02 -5.08 1.98
C ASN A 123 -39.24 -4.97 2.92
N LEU A 124 -39.10 -4.23 4.03
CA LEU A 124 -40.20 -4.02 4.97
C LEU A 124 -41.32 -3.14 4.40
N LEU A 125 -40.97 -2.14 3.58
CA LEU A 125 -41.95 -1.33 2.85
C LEU A 125 -42.67 -2.15 1.78
N GLU A 126 -41.93 -2.96 1.01
CA GLU A 126 -42.50 -3.85 -0.01
C GLU A 126 -43.41 -4.90 0.62
N GLN A 127 -43.01 -5.50 1.74
CA GLN A 127 -43.84 -6.46 2.47
C GLN A 127 -45.16 -5.83 2.92
N LYS A 128 -45.11 -4.65 3.55
CA LYS A 128 -46.32 -3.92 3.97
C LYS A 128 -47.25 -3.63 2.79
N ALA A 129 -46.70 -3.16 1.67
CA ALA A 129 -47.48 -2.89 0.47
C ALA A 129 -48.13 -4.18 -0.08
N ASN A 130 -47.38 -5.29 -0.12
CA ASN A 130 -47.90 -6.58 -0.56
C ASN A 130 -49.03 -7.09 0.35
N ASP A 131 -48.87 -6.96 1.67
CA ASP A 131 -49.88 -7.33 2.65
C ASP A 131 -51.15 -6.49 2.47
N GLU A 132 -51.01 -5.17 2.27
CA GLU A 132 -52.13 -4.28 1.94
C GLU A 132 -52.83 -4.68 0.64
N PHE A 133 -52.08 -4.95 -0.44
CA PHE A 133 -52.64 -5.41 -1.71
C PHE A 133 -53.39 -6.74 -1.57
N ALA A 134 -52.85 -7.68 -0.80
CA ALA A 134 -53.51 -8.95 -0.52
C ALA A 134 -54.82 -8.76 0.24
N LEU A 135 -54.83 -7.86 1.23
CA LEU A 135 -56.01 -7.55 2.04
C LEU A 135 -57.11 -6.85 1.22
N TYR A 136 -56.76 -5.85 0.42
CA TYR A 136 -57.69 -5.22 -0.53
C TYR A 136 -58.23 -6.21 -1.56
N GLY A 137 -57.38 -7.10 -2.08
CA GLY A 137 -57.79 -8.17 -2.99
C GLY A 137 -58.78 -9.14 -2.34
N PHE A 138 -58.55 -9.50 -1.09
CA PHE A 138 -59.43 -10.36 -0.31
C PHE A 138 -60.80 -9.70 -0.06
N ILE A 139 -60.82 -8.45 0.41
CA ILE A 139 -62.06 -7.68 0.63
C ILE A 139 -62.87 -7.57 -0.66
N ARG A 140 -62.23 -7.22 -1.79
CA ARG A 140 -62.91 -7.10 -3.09
C ARG A 140 -63.54 -8.41 -3.56
N ASN A 141 -62.92 -9.56 -3.24
CA ASN A 141 -63.48 -10.86 -3.60
C ASN A 141 -64.65 -11.28 -2.69
N LEU A 142 -64.68 -10.80 -1.44
CA LEU A 142 -65.81 -10.99 -0.52
C LEU A 142 -67.04 -10.18 -0.96
N GLU A 143 -66.87 -8.92 -1.38
CA GLU A 143 -67.98 -8.05 -1.83
C GLU A 143 -68.62 -8.48 -3.15
N ARG A 144 -67.96 -9.36 -3.92
CA ARG A 144 -68.47 -9.87 -5.22
C ARG A 144 -69.18 -11.22 -5.13
N ARG A 145 -69.26 -11.82 -3.94
CA ARG A 145 -70.04 -13.04 -3.66
C ARG A 145 -71.35 -12.68 -3.00
#